data_AF-A0A319DQY6-F1
#
_entry.id   AF-A0A319DQY6-F1
#
_cell.length_a   1.000
_cell.length_b   1.000
_cell.length_c   1.000
_cell.angle_alpha   90.00
_cell.angle_beta   90.00
_cell.angle_gamma   90.00
#
_symmetry.space_group_name_H-M   'P 1'
#
loop_
_entity.id
_entity.type
_entity.pdbx_description
1 polymer ?
#
loop_
_entity_poly.entity_id
_entity_poly.type
_entity_poly.pdbx_seq_one_letter_code
_entity_poly.pdbx_strand_id
1 'polypeptide(L)'
;MLQALDKFITNVQFGPHERKVKEYLDGGTQESIQQDLHSILKPKLTQETHNLNPSTIFDASCIEDADRQRYWTQNSLSTHIHRTHPTTHISPSTLTLLWKCFTFYAHHPFPPPPTTNATKLDATGFERALALLVHQWTSLLGTQEDGDCFWRHDEEFFHRGSVARLLRSIGHQCPSPEGIDIPPSVAPQDGIPSVLDDVIDVLATTQPYSVNLAPSLIQLEATGRKVLRGSTGGESKSTQYRVSRGEVSDLMGLLLRMRLQRKKWGRRFHFGGFDEADKHGEALAGAIAGWLVGGEDAASEEVWGTVMDALPNLLLRFHQLWAVLFRLPMPEVEGEGDAGEEVSPSILAAVSLFAPIPELYDFAQARSAHDLRIAFRPVGSTSCLTFSDVVKALENEQNPQLILATNATSPGSSAMIVGAFIPSSPSAMDNINRRTIGETHLLFQLQPEFRILKWTNPHSLLTSLINSTDETGPAEVETTSAEVSKKPYYIGEMGKQSARLHVDPEASTVTLYGSICEESSAAGYTYVTSHGNEDEDWEVAVEPSKMHVLSVV
;
A
#
# COMPACT_ATOMS: atom_id res chain seq x y z
N MET A 1 3.55 3.50 57.01
CA MET A 1 4.58 4.56 57.04
C MET A 1 5.42 4.55 55.75
N LEU A 2 6.04 3.41 55.37
CA LEU A 2 6.82 3.28 54.13
C LEU A 2 6.02 3.58 52.85
N GLN A 3 4.79 3.07 52.69
CA GLN A 3 3.92 3.38 51.54
C GLN A 3 3.52 4.86 51.42
N ALA A 4 3.44 5.58 52.55
CA ALA A 4 3.12 7.01 52.55
C ALA A 4 4.34 7.85 52.15
N LEU A 5 5.53 7.41 52.55
CA LEU A 5 6.81 8.00 52.14
C LEU A 5 7.06 7.77 50.65
N ASP A 6 6.78 6.55 50.17
CA ASP A 6 6.88 6.18 48.76
C ASP A 6 5.98 7.05 47.89
N LYS A 7 4.67 7.13 48.21
CA LYS A 7 3.74 8.06 47.54
C LYS A 7 4.18 9.52 47.59
N PHE A 8 4.75 9.97 48.70
CA PHE A 8 5.25 11.33 48.84
C PHE A 8 6.45 11.58 47.90
N ILE A 9 7.40 10.66 47.85
CA ILE A 9 8.57 10.74 46.97
C ILE A 9 8.13 10.69 45.49
N THR A 10 7.23 9.78 45.13
CA THR A 10 6.63 9.72 43.78
C THR A 10 5.95 11.05 43.41
N ASN A 11 5.15 11.63 44.31
CA ASN A 11 4.46 12.90 44.05
C ASN A 11 5.42 14.10 43.95
N VAL A 12 6.52 14.12 44.71
CA VAL A 12 7.54 15.17 44.61
C VAL A 12 8.34 15.03 43.31
N GLN A 13 8.68 13.79 42.92
CA GLN A 13 9.49 13.50 41.74
C GLN A 13 8.69 13.67 40.43
N PHE A 14 7.43 13.23 40.40
CA PHE A 14 6.62 13.18 39.17
C PHE A 14 5.42 14.15 39.17
N GLY A 15 5.02 14.70 40.32
CA GLY A 15 3.87 15.61 40.40
C GLY A 15 3.99 16.91 39.59
N PRO A 16 5.18 17.52 39.37
CA PRO A 16 5.32 18.60 38.40
C PRO A 16 5.04 18.14 36.96
N HIS A 17 5.39 16.91 36.64
CA HIS A 17 5.18 16.33 35.31
C HIS A 17 3.71 16.01 35.05
N GLU A 18 3.08 15.32 35.98
CA GLU A 18 1.64 15.01 35.93
C GLU A 18 0.80 16.28 35.73
N ARG A 19 1.18 17.38 36.40
CA ARG A 19 0.54 18.70 36.20
C ARG A 19 0.67 19.20 34.78
N LYS A 20 1.85 19.12 34.17
CA LYS A 20 2.04 19.59 32.80
C LYS A 20 1.37 18.71 31.75
N VAL A 21 1.37 17.39 31.94
CA VAL A 21 0.60 16.46 31.08
C VAL A 21 -0.88 16.78 31.19
N LYS A 22 -1.38 17.03 32.39
CA LYS A 22 -2.76 17.44 32.61
C LYS A 22 -3.06 18.79 31.93
N GLU A 23 -2.22 19.80 32.10
CA GLU A 23 -2.36 21.10 31.42
C GLU A 23 -2.39 20.97 29.89
N TYR A 24 -1.51 20.12 29.34
CA TYR A 24 -1.48 19.82 27.90
C TYR A 24 -2.81 19.23 27.40
N LEU A 25 -3.32 18.20 28.09
CA LEU A 25 -4.57 17.53 27.72
C LEU A 25 -5.81 18.40 27.95
N ASP A 26 -5.84 19.15 29.04
CA ASP A 26 -6.94 20.06 29.38
C ASP A 26 -7.01 21.22 28.36
N GLY A 27 -5.86 21.73 27.91
CA GLY A 27 -5.73 22.81 26.95
C GLY A 27 -5.84 22.43 25.47
N GLY A 28 -5.82 21.14 25.13
CA GLY A 28 -5.83 20.69 23.74
C GLY A 28 -7.08 21.13 22.95
N THR A 29 -6.86 21.81 21.82
CA THR A 29 -7.85 22.14 20.77
C THR A 29 -7.41 21.54 19.43
N GLN A 30 -8.25 21.65 18.40
CA GLN A 30 -7.88 21.17 17.06
C GLN A 30 -6.63 21.89 16.53
N GLU A 31 -6.63 23.22 16.67
CA GLU A 31 -5.56 24.09 16.20
C GLU A 31 -4.27 23.84 16.99
N SER A 32 -4.36 23.67 18.32
CA SER A 32 -3.17 23.41 19.13
C SER A 32 -2.52 22.08 18.78
N ILE A 33 -3.32 21.01 18.62
CA ILE A 33 -2.82 19.67 18.27
C ILE A 33 -2.17 19.67 16.88
N GLN A 34 -2.81 20.32 15.92
CA GLN A 34 -2.26 20.51 14.57
C GLN A 34 -0.94 21.29 14.60
N GLN A 35 -0.87 22.35 15.43
CA GLN A 35 0.33 23.15 15.59
C GLN A 35 1.46 22.36 16.26
N ASP A 36 1.15 21.56 17.27
CA ASP A 36 2.12 20.70 17.94
C ASP A 36 2.70 19.67 16.96
N LEU A 37 1.84 19.03 16.16
CA LEU A 37 2.27 18.08 15.13
C LEU A 37 3.21 18.77 14.14
N HIS A 38 2.86 19.96 13.67
CA HIS A 38 3.73 20.73 12.79
C HIS A 38 5.08 21.08 13.44
N SER A 39 5.09 21.42 14.74
CA SER A 39 6.30 21.76 15.49
C SER A 39 7.30 20.60 15.58
N ILE A 40 6.82 19.35 15.57
CA ILE A 40 7.67 18.14 15.56
C ILE A 40 8.16 17.81 14.15
N LEU A 41 7.31 17.97 13.14
CA LEU A 41 7.66 17.61 11.76
C LEU A 41 8.64 18.62 11.14
N LYS A 42 8.46 19.93 11.39
CA LYS A 42 9.23 21.00 10.74
C LYS A 42 10.76 20.93 10.93
N PRO A 43 11.30 20.69 12.15
CA PRO A 43 12.74 20.54 12.35
C PRO A 43 13.32 19.39 11.53
N LYS A 44 12.63 18.24 11.52
CA LYS A 44 13.03 17.06 10.74
C LYS A 44 12.99 17.35 9.25
N LEU A 45 11.98 18.10 8.80
CA LEU A 45 11.83 18.50 7.40
C LEU A 45 13.06 19.29 6.99
N THR A 46 13.42 20.32 7.76
CA THR A 46 14.61 21.15 7.50
C THR A 46 15.93 20.36 7.53
N GLN A 47 16.05 19.35 8.40
CA GLN A 47 17.27 18.55 8.55
C GLN A 47 17.46 17.48 7.47
N GLU A 48 16.39 16.77 7.08
CA GLU A 48 16.47 15.68 6.11
C GLU A 48 16.38 16.16 4.65
N THR A 49 15.81 17.34 4.41
CA THR A 49 15.63 17.89 3.07
C THR A 49 16.83 18.72 2.60
N HIS A 50 18.00 18.09 2.44
CA HIS A 50 19.13 18.81 1.81
C HIS A 50 18.81 19.29 0.37
N ASN A 51 17.83 18.66 -0.31
CA ASN A 51 17.45 18.96 -1.70
C ASN A 51 15.96 19.33 -1.92
N LEU A 52 15.10 19.27 -0.89
CA LEU A 52 13.66 19.53 -1.02
C LEU A 52 13.24 20.65 -0.05
N ASN A 53 13.49 21.90 -0.38
CA ASN A 53 13.05 23.00 0.48
C ASN A 53 11.52 23.19 0.37
N PRO A 54 10.72 22.88 1.41
CA PRO A 54 9.26 22.97 1.34
C PRO A 54 8.79 24.40 1.03
N SER A 55 9.46 25.39 1.60
CA SER A 55 9.13 26.80 1.37
C SER A 55 9.34 27.18 -0.09
N THR A 56 10.41 26.71 -0.73
CA THR A 56 10.65 26.94 -2.16
C THR A 56 9.57 26.31 -3.02
N ILE A 57 9.13 25.09 -2.70
CA ILE A 57 8.04 24.46 -3.46
C ILE A 57 6.75 25.25 -3.31
N PHE A 58 6.39 25.58 -2.06
CA PHE A 58 5.19 26.33 -1.74
C PHE A 58 5.19 27.67 -2.48
N ASP A 59 6.28 28.42 -2.36
CA ASP A 59 6.44 29.74 -2.96
C ASP A 59 6.33 29.71 -4.49
N ALA A 60 6.76 28.61 -5.11
CA ALA A 60 6.81 28.50 -6.55
C ALA A 60 5.42 28.30 -7.19
N SER A 61 4.37 27.96 -6.42
CA SER A 61 3.00 27.76 -6.94
C SER A 61 1.90 28.34 -6.05
N CYS A 62 2.25 29.07 -4.99
CA CYS A 62 1.27 29.75 -4.15
C CYS A 62 0.63 30.93 -4.89
N ILE A 63 -0.58 31.27 -4.46
CA ILE A 63 -1.29 32.49 -4.87
C ILE A 63 -1.52 33.37 -3.65
N GLU A 64 -1.71 34.67 -3.88
CA GLU A 64 -2.03 35.66 -2.85
C GLU A 64 -3.48 36.13 -3.02
N ASP A 65 -4.21 36.26 -1.92
CA ASP A 65 -5.51 36.94 -1.92
C ASP A 65 -5.37 38.45 -1.66
N ALA A 66 -6.52 39.13 -1.59
CA ALA A 66 -6.60 40.57 -1.32
C ALA A 66 -5.94 40.97 0.01
N ASP A 67 -5.89 40.06 0.98
CA ASP A 67 -5.28 40.27 2.30
C ASP A 67 -3.78 39.93 2.33
N ARG A 68 -3.18 39.67 1.15
CA ARG A 68 -1.78 39.22 0.97
C ARG A 68 -1.46 37.92 1.70
N GLN A 69 -2.46 37.09 1.99
CA GLN A 69 -2.23 35.76 2.52
C GLN A 69 -1.83 34.83 1.39
N ARG A 70 -0.72 34.11 1.57
CA ARG A 70 -0.19 33.15 0.60
C ARG A 70 -0.76 31.77 0.88
N TYR A 71 -1.36 31.14 -0.13
CA TYR A 71 -1.95 29.82 0.01
C TYR A 71 -1.90 29.01 -1.30
N TRP A 72 -2.16 27.71 -1.18
CA TRP A 72 -2.38 26.78 -2.27
C TRP A 72 -3.85 26.44 -2.43
N THR A 73 -4.22 26.14 -3.67
CA THR A 73 -5.52 25.59 -4.08
C THR A 73 -5.32 24.37 -4.96
N GLN A 74 -6.40 23.70 -5.36
CA GLN A 74 -6.34 22.65 -6.38
C GLN A 74 -5.66 23.13 -7.67
N ASN A 75 -5.86 24.39 -8.07
CA ASN A 75 -5.19 24.96 -9.24
C ASN A 75 -3.68 25.17 -9.02
N SER A 76 -3.26 25.49 -7.79
CA SER A 76 -1.84 25.53 -7.42
C SER A 76 -1.18 24.16 -7.58
N LEU A 77 -1.86 23.09 -7.12
CA LEU A 77 -1.39 21.72 -7.30
C LEU A 77 -1.31 21.34 -8.79
N SER A 78 -2.34 21.66 -9.58
CA SER A 78 -2.34 21.46 -11.03
C SER A 78 -1.15 22.14 -11.70
N THR A 79 -0.92 23.41 -11.37
CA THR A 79 0.20 24.21 -11.88
C THR A 79 1.55 23.60 -11.49
N HIS A 80 1.67 23.15 -10.24
CA HIS A 80 2.87 22.46 -9.77
C HIS A 80 3.14 21.20 -10.59
N ILE A 81 2.15 20.33 -10.74
CA ILE A 81 2.32 19.06 -11.45
C ILE A 81 2.64 19.32 -12.93
N HIS A 82 1.95 20.25 -13.59
CA HIS A 82 2.23 20.60 -14.98
C HIS A 82 3.65 21.14 -15.17
N ARG A 83 4.19 21.87 -14.19
CA ARG A 83 5.58 22.33 -14.23
C ARG A 83 6.58 21.19 -14.01
N THR A 84 6.29 20.28 -13.09
CA THR A 84 7.21 19.19 -12.70
C THR A 84 7.20 18.02 -13.69
N HIS A 85 6.05 17.79 -14.32
CA HIS A 85 5.74 16.67 -15.22
C HIS A 85 4.94 17.18 -16.45
N PRO A 86 5.55 17.99 -17.33
CA PRO A 86 4.85 18.67 -18.41
C PRO A 86 4.25 17.72 -19.46
N THR A 87 4.79 16.52 -19.59
CA THR A 87 4.31 15.48 -20.51
C THR A 87 3.19 14.62 -19.91
N THR A 88 2.94 14.72 -18.60
CA THR A 88 1.94 13.90 -17.93
C THR A 88 0.57 14.55 -18.00
N HIS A 89 -0.37 13.87 -18.68
CA HIS A 89 -1.78 14.22 -18.60
C HIS A 89 -2.42 13.65 -17.33
N ILE A 90 -3.02 14.52 -16.50
CA ILE A 90 -3.82 14.17 -15.32
C ILE A 90 -5.26 14.62 -15.56
N SER A 91 -6.22 13.71 -15.41
CA SER A 91 -7.62 14.03 -15.60
C SER A 91 -8.14 14.97 -14.48
N PRO A 92 -9.24 15.71 -14.71
CA PRO A 92 -9.84 16.54 -13.65
C PRO A 92 -10.30 15.75 -12.42
N SER A 93 -10.76 14.51 -12.59
CA SER A 93 -11.18 13.64 -11.48
C SER A 93 -9.97 13.21 -10.64
N THR A 94 -8.90 12.78 -11.30
CA THR A 94 -7.63 12.43 -10.64
C THR A 94 -7.02 13.62 -9.90
N LEU A 95 -7.06 14.83 -10.49
CA LEU A 95 -6.59 16.04 -9.83
C LEU A 95 -7.41 16.37 -8.57
N THR A 96 -8.74 16.19 -8.63
CA THR A 96 -9.63 16.37 -7.48
C THR A 96 -9.31 15.36 -6.38
N LEU A 97 -9.08 14.10 -6.73
CA LEU A 97 -8.65 13.05 -5.80
C LEU A 97 -7.32 13.40 -5.12
N LEU A 98 -6.30 13.79 -5.90
CA LEU A 98 -5.02 14.22 -5.35
C LEU A 98 -5.19 15.41 -4.40
N TRP A 99 -5.95 16.43 -4.80
CA TRP A 99 -6.19 17.57 -3.93
C TRP A 99 -6.89 17.19 -2.62
N LYS A 100 -7.89 16.31 -2.68
CA LYS A 100 -8.58 15.76 -1.51
C LYS A 100 -7.61 15.03 -0.58
N CYS A 101 -6.77 14.16 -1.13
CA CYS A 101 -5.75 13.47 -0.34
C CYS A 101 -4.76 14.45 0.31
N PHE A 102 -4.25 15.42 -0.46
CA PHE A 102 -3.28 16.38 0.05
C PHE A 102 -3.86 17.24 1.18
N THR A 103 -5.11 17.70 1.01
CA THR A 103 -5.84 18.49 2.03
C THR A 103 -6.19 17.67 3.27
N PHE A 104 -6.46 16.37 3.12
CA PHE A 104 -6.64 15.44 4.25
C PHE A 104 -5.40 15.42 5.14
N TYR A 105 -4.21 15.22 4.57
CA TYR A 105 -2.96 15.18 5.34
C TYR A 105 -2.52 16.56 5.84
N ALA A 106 -2.82 17.62 5.10
CA ALA A 106 -2.56 19.00 5.54
C ALA A 106 -3.27 19.35 6.85
N HIS A 107 -4.48 18.84 7.04
CA HIS A 107 -5.30 19.11 8.22
C HIS A 107 -5.32 17.95 9.21
N HIS A 108 -4.48 16.92 9.02
CA HIS A 108 -4.40 15.78 9.91
C HIS A 108 -4.12 16.22 11.36
N PRO A 109 -4.80 15.66 12.39
CA PRO A 109 -5.77 14.54 12.33
C PRO A 109 -7.24 14.97 12.11
N PHE A 110 -7.50 16.24 11.77
CA PHE A 110 -8.84 16.82 11.61
C PHE A 110 -9.10 17.28 10.16
N PRO A 111 -9.21 16.35 9.19
CA PRO A 111 -9.48 16.71 7.80
C PRO A 111 -10.83 17.46 7.68
N PRO A 112 -10.90 18.56 6.90
CA PRO A 112 -12.14 19.29 6.69
C PRO A 112 -13.14 18.45 5.87
N PRO A 113 -14.45 18.73 5.99
CA PRO A 113 -15.45 18.06 5.17
C PRO A 113 -15.25 18.37 3.67
N PRO A 114 -15.57 17.41 2.78
CA PRO A 114 -15.25 17.46 1.35
C PRO A 114 -16.02 18.53 0.55
N THR A 115 -16.92 19.29 1.17
CA THR A 115 -17.83 20.22 0.50
C THR A 115 -17.18 21.53 0.02
N THR A 116 -15.89 21.74 0.31
CA THR A 116 -15.25 23.03 0.07
C THR A 116 -14.21 22.92 -1.05
N ASN A 117 -14.65 23.05 -2.30
CA ASN A 117 -13.75 23.24 -3.46
C ASN A 117 -12.84 24.49 -3.32
N ALA A 118 -13.07 25.31 -2.29
CA ALA A 118 -12.32 26.51 -1.95
C ALA A 118 -11.39 26.34 -0.72
N THR A 119 -11.08 25.11 -0.28
CA THR A 119 -10.12 24.91 0.82
C THR A 119 -8.79 25.56 0.44
N LYS A 120 -8.44 26.64 1.14
CA LYS A 120 -7.14 27.29 1.02
C LYS A 120 -6.16 26.56 1.92
N LEU A 121 -4.96 26.31 1.42
CA LEU A 121 -3.90 25.66 2.18
C LEU A 121 -2.76 26.63 2.45
N ASP A 122 -2.53 26.95 3.72
CA ASP A 122 -1.41 27.80 4.14
C ASP A 122 -0.07 27.04 4.11
N ALA A 123 1.03 27.74 4.39
CA ALA A 123 2.35 27.15 4.41
C ALA A 123 2.49 26.05 5.49
N THR A 124 1.85 26.22 6.65
CA THR A 124 1.89 25.28 7.79
C THR A 124 1.26 23.94 7.42
N GLY A 125 0.05 23.98 6.85
CA GLY A 125 -0.65 22.80 6.37
C GLY A 125 0.08 22.16 5.19
N PHE A 126 0.67 22.96 4.30
CA PHE A 126 1.49 22.45 3.19
C PHE A 126 2.71 21.66 3.71
N GLU A 127 3.47 22.22 4.64
CA GLU A 127 4.63 21.56 5.26
C GLU A 127 4.21 20.26 5.98
N ARG A 128 3.06 20.26 6.67
CA ARG A 128 2.50 19.06 7.31
C ARG A 128 2.14 17.98 6.30
N ALA A 129 1.45 18.34 5.21
CA ALA A 129 1.10 17.39 4.15
C ALA A 129 2.35 16.79 3.50
N LEU A 130 3.35 17.63 3.19
CA LEU A 130 4.60 17.17 2.58
C LEU A 130 5.34 16.19 3.50
N ALA A 131 5.43 16.50 4.80
CA ALA A 131 6.03 15.62 5.81
C ALA A 131 5.32 14.26 5.88
N LEU A 132 3.99 14.24 5.99
CA LEU A 132 3.25 12.99 6.13
C LEU A 132 3.22 12.16 4.83
N LEU A 133 3.05 12.81 3.67
CA LEU A 133 2.89 12.14 2.38
C LEU A 133 4.22 11.84 1.70
N VAL A 134 5.06 12.85 1.47
CA VAL A 134 6.30 12.71 0.72
C VAL A 134 7.37 12.04 1.57
N HIS A 135 7.50 12.44 2.83
CA HIS A 135 8.51 11.87 3.75
C HIS A 135 8.08 10.59 4.46
N GLN A 136 6.84 10.12 4.23
CA GLN A 136 6.28 8.90 4.83
C GLN A 136 6.25 8.92 6.36
N TRP A 137 6.17 10.12 6.95
CA TRP A 137 6.15 10.30 8.41
C TRP A 137 4.79 10.03 9.05
N THR A 138 3.84 9.49 8.30
CA THR A 138 2.70 8.74 8.86
C THR A 138 3.15 7.62 9.79
N SER A 139 4.36 7.07 9.56
CA SER A 139 5.03 6.10 10.44
C SER A 139 5.51 6.68 11.78
N LEU A 140 5.64 8.01 11.91
CA LEU A 140 5.98 8.65 13.19
C LEU A 140 4.75 8.84 14.09
N LEU A 141 3.54 8.75 13.52
CA LEU A 141 2.31 8.91 14.28
C LEU A 141 2.16 7.71 15.22
N GLY A 142 2.04 8.00 16.51
CA GLY A 142 2.01 6.98 17.54
C GLY A 142 3.38 6.49 17.99
N THR A 143 4.43 7.26 17.69
CA THR A 143 5.78 7.05 18.24
C THR A 143 6.17 8.17 19.21
N GLN A 144 7.12 7.89 20.09
CA GLN A 144 7.74 8.81 21.04
C GLN A 144 9.25 8.82 20.85
N GLU A 145 9.94 9.78 21.50
CA GLU A 145 11.40 9.94 21.44
C GLU A 145 11.92 9.90 19.99
N ASP A 146 11.38 10.80 19.16
CA ASP A 146 11.74 10.94 17.74
C ASP A 146 11.48 9.71 16.84
N GLY A 147 10.69 8.75 17.32
CA GLY A 147 10.36 7.54 16.59
C GLY A 147 10.97 6.28 17.19
N ASP A 148 11.68 6.38 18.30
CA ASP A 148 12.49 5.28 18.83
C ASP A 148 11.66 4.26 19.62
N CYS A 149 10.44 4.61 20.00
CA CYS A 149 9.52 3.70 20.68
C CYS A 149 8.06 3.98 20.32
N PHE A 150 7.28 2.92 20.22
CA PHE A 150 5.84 3.03 20.08
C PHE A 150 5.21 3.24 21.45
N TRP A 151 4.24 4.15 21.55
CA TRP A 151 3.52 4.36 22.81
C TRP A 151 2.51 3.24 23.09
N ARG A 152 2.05 2.54 22.03
CA ARG A 152 1.30 1.27 22.13
C ARG A 152 2.28 0.11 21.95
N HIS A 153 2.05 -1.00 22.65
CA HIS A 153 2.84 -2.23 22.52
C HIS A 153 2.36 -3.10 21.33
N ASP A 154 1.95 -2.47 20.23
CA ASP A 154 1.36 -3.12 19.06
C ASP A 154 1.83 -2.40 17.78
N GLU A 155 2.92 -2.88 17.20
CA GLU A 155 3.48 -2.32 15.95
C GLU A 155 2.53 -2.51 14.77
N GLU A 156 1.79 -3.63 14.77
CA GLU A 156 0.84 -3.98 13.72
C GLU A 156 -0.29 -2.95 13.67
N PHE A 157 -0.73 -2.43 14.82
CA PHE A 157 -1.72 -1.36 14.92
C PHE A 157 -1.33 -0.11 14.11
N PHE A 158 -0.07 0.31 14.11
CA PHE A 158 0.36 1.51 13.39
C PHE A 158 0.41 1.30 11.87
N HIS A 159 0.77 0.09 11.43
CA HIS A 159 0.68 -0.28 10.02
C HIS A 159 -0.78 -0.27 9.55
N ARG A 160 -1.66 -0.93 10.32
CA ARG A 160 -3.11 -0.92 10.11
C ARG A 160 -3.67 0.50 10.06
N GLY A 161 -3.19 1.38 10.93
CA GLY A 161 -3.62 2.79 11.00
C GLY A 161 -3.19 3.59 9.79
N SER A 162 -2.00 3.31 9.25
CA SER A 162 -1.49 3.97 8.05
C SER A 162 -2.29 3.60 6.80
N VAL A 163 -2.68 2.32 6.66
CA VAL A 163 -3.58 1.87 5.60
C VAL A 163 -4.98 2.48 5.76
N ALA A 164 -5.51 2.52 6.99
CA ALA A 164 -6.80 3.15 7.27
C ALA A 164 -6.80 4.66 6.91
N ARG A 165 -5.73 5.38 7.21
CA ARG A 165 -5.55 6.80 6.81
C ARG A 165 -5.47 6.98 5.29
N LEU A 166 -4.78 6.08 4.58
CA LEU A 166 -4.77 6.08 3.11
C LEU A 166 -6.20 5.98 2.57
N LEU A 167 -6.96 4.99 3.03
CA LEU A 167 -8.34 4.78 2.58
C LEU A 167 -9.27 5.95 2.92
N ARG A 168 -9.15 6.51 4.12
CA ARG A 168 -9.88 7.74 4.49
C ARG A 168 -9.50 8.95 3.64
N SER A 169 -8.24 9.04 3.20
CA SER A 169 -7.77 10.17 2.37
C SER A 169 -8.30 10.12 0.93
N ILE A 170 -8.53 8.91 0.40
CA ILE A 170 -9.15 8.71 -0.92
C ILE A 170 -10.67 8.58 -0.85
N GLY A 171 -11.23 8.32 0.33
CA GLY A 171 -12.67 8.20 0.55
C GLY A 171 -13.36 9.56 0.73
N HIS A 172 -14.68 9.52 0.86
CA HIS A 172 -15.51 10.67 1.21
C HIS A 172 -16.29 10.37 2.49
N GLN A 173 -16.53 11.42 3.28
CA GLN A 173 -17.31 11.30 4.51
C GLN A 173 -18.79 11.13 4.14
N CYS A 174 -19.42 10.09 4.68
CA CYS A 174 -20.85 9.87 4.57
C CYS A 174 -21.47 10.07 5.96
N PRO A 175 -22.46 10.97 6.12
CA PRO A 175 -23.19 11.05 7.38
C PRO A 175 -23.89 9.71 7.60
N SER A 176 -23.66 9.11 8.78
CA SER A 176 -24.37 7.89 9.18
C SER A 176 -25.87 8.09 8.96
N PRO A 177 -26.59 7.10 8.37
CA PRO A 177 -28.03 7.21 8.15
C PRO A 177 -28.73 7.58 9.46
N GLU A 178 -29.53 8.64 9.40
CA GLU A 178 -30.29 9.17 10.54
C GLU A 178 -31.17 8.05 11.12
N GLY A 179 -31.06 7.80 12.42
CA GLY A 179 -32.05 6.99 13.15
C GLY A 179 -31.60 5.64 13.69
N ILE A 180 -30.33 5.25 13.55
CA ILE A 180 -29.76 4.18 14.38
C ILE A 180 -28.79 4.83 15.36
N ASP A 181 -29.30 5.18 16.54
CA ASP A 181 -28.46 5.28 17.73
C ASP A 181 -27.79 3.92 17.87
N ILE A 182 -26.60 3.75 17.30
CA ILE A 182 -25.76 2.62 17.66
C ILE A 182 -25.49 2.84 19.15
N PRO A 183 -26.03 1.99 20.05
CA PRO A 183 -25.72 2.15 21.46
C PRO A 183 -24.18 2.16 21.58
N PRO A 184 -23.60 2.91 22.53
CA PRO A 184 -22.14 2.96 22.76
C PRO A 184 -21.51 1.59 23.12
N SER A 185 -22.27 0.50 22.95
CA SER A 185 -21.97 -0.89 23.22
C SER A 185 -21.73 -1.74 21.96
N VAL A 186 -21.85 -1.22 20.73
CA VAL A 186 -21.18 -1.91 19.61
C VAL A 186 -19.71 -1.57 19.76
N ALA A 187 -18.95 -2.50 20.33
CA ALA A 187 -17.51 -2.40 20.40
C ALA A 187 -16.98 -1.96 19.03
N PRO A 188 -15.98 -1.05 18.96
CA PRO A 188 -15.30 -0.79 17.70
C PRO A 188 -14.98 -2.15 17.08
N GLN A 189 -15.29 -2.36 15.79
CA GLN A 189 -14.95 -3.62 15.13
C GLN A 189 -13.49 -3.92 15.46
N ASP A 190 -13.27 -5.03 16.17
CA ASP A 190 -12.03 -5.30 16.88
C ASP A 190 -10.83 -5.16 15.92
N GLY A 191 -10.05 -4.08 16.06
CA GLY A 191 -8.78 -3.90 15.39
C GLY A 191 -8.71 -2.93 14.20
N ILE A 192 -9.81 -2.29 13.74
CA ILE A 192 -9.73 -1.24 12.69
C ILE A 192 -9.48 0.15 13.31
N PRO A 193 -8.37 0.84 12.98
CA PRO A 193 -8.06 2.14 13.57
C PRO A 193 -9.00 3.25 13.11
N SER A 194 -9.58 3.96 14.07
CA SER A 194 -10.57 5.02 13.87
C SER A 194 -9.94 6.42 13.72
N VAL A 195 -10.75 7.44 13.41
CA VAL A 195 -10.31 8.86 13.48
C VAL A 195 -9.91 9.24 14.90
N LEU A 196 -10.54 8.66 15.93
CA LEU A 196 -10.13 8.87 17.31
C LEU A 196 -8.73 8.35 17.56
N ASP A 197 -8.37 7.20 16.99
CA ASP A 197 -7.01 6.65 17.10
C ASP A 197 -5.97 7.56 16.45
N ASP A 198 -6.27 8.17 15.31
CA ASP A 198 -5.39 9.17 14.69
C ASP A 198 -5.14 10.37 15.62
N VAL A 199 -6.19 10.87 16.30
CA VAL A 199 -6.06 11.97 17.26
C VAL A 199 -5.23 11.56 18.47
N ILE A 200 -5.46 10.36 18.99
CA ILE A 200 -4.71 9.79 20.12
C ILE A 200 -3.24 9.60 19.75
N ASP A 201 -2.96 9.06 18.56
CA ASP A 201 -1.60 8.85 18.06
C ASP A 201 -0.86 10.18 17.91
N VAL A 202 -1.53 11.22 17.39
CA VAL A 202 -0.94 12.56 17.34
C VAL A 202 -0.66 13.08 18.75
N LEU A 203 -1.65 13.06 19.66
CA LEU A 203 -1.48 13.52 21.05
C LEU A 203 -0.33 12.80 21.77
N ALA A 204 -0.18 11.49 21.53
CA ALA A 204 0.87 10.68 22.12
C ALA A 204 2.25 10.96 21.51
N THR A 205 2.31 11.35 20.23
CA THR A 205 3.53 11.78 19.56
C THR A 205 3.93 13.21 19.91
N THR A 206 2.94 14.10 20.12
CA THR A 206 3.16 15.52 20.35
C THR A 206 3.28 15.93 21.81
N GLN A 207 3.05 15.00 22.73
CA GLN A 207 3.17 15.32 24.14
C GLN A 207 4.61 15.78 24.49
N PRO A 208 4.78 16.74 25.40
CA PRO A 208 6.08 17.39 25.61
C PRO A 208 7.15 16.54 26.34
N TYR A 209 6.95 15.22 26.50
CA TYR A 209 7.46 14.48 27.65
C TYR A 209 7.91 13.04 27.33
N SER A 210 8.91 12.55 28.09
CA SER A 210 9.50 11.21 27.93
C SER A 210 8.49 10.09 28.15
N VAL A 211 8.74 8.95 27.49
CA VAL A 211 7.94 7.72 27.46
C VAL A 211 7.53 7.23 28.85
N ASN A 212 8.46 7.34 29.81
CA ASN A 212 8.26 6.86 31.18
C ASN A 212 7.17 7.62 31.95
N LEU A 213 6.69 8.74 31.40
CA LEU A 213 5.69 9.60 32.01
C LEU A 213 4.62 10.05 30.99
N ALA A 214 4.39 9.21 29.98
CA ALA A 214 3.33 9.43 29.00
C ALA A 214 1.93 9.35 29.65
N PRO A 215 0.94 10.11 29.13
CA PRO A 215 -0.44 9.97 29.56
C PRO A 215 -0.95 8.56 29.29
N SER A 216 -1.81 8.08 30.18
CA SER A 216 -2.51 6.81 29.97
C SER A 216 -3.45 6.88 28.78
N LEU A 217 -3.74 5.73 28.15
CA LEU A 217 -4.72 5.61 27.07
C LEU A 217 -6.07 6.24 27.45
N ILE A 218 -6.53 6.05 28.68
CA ILE A 218 -7.79 6.62 29.19
C ILE A 218 -7.78 8.15 29.11
N GLN A 219 -6.66 8.78 29.46
CA GLN A 219 -6.51 10.25 29.41
C GLN A 219 -6.46 10.76 27.97
N LEU A 220 -5.75 10.05 27.09
CA LEU A 220 -5.67 10.38 25.66
C LEU A 220 -7.03 10.24 24.97
N GLU A 221 -7.75 9.14 25.21
CA GLU A 221 -9.10 8.91 24.68
C GLU A 221 -10.08 9.99 25.14
N ALA A 222 -10.06 10.34 26.42
CA ALA A 222 -10.93 11.37 26.97
C ALA A 222 -10.70 12.72 26.26
N THR A 223 -9.43 13.09 26.07
CA THR A 223 -9.06 14.33 25.36
C THR A 223 -9.39 14.25 23.87
N GLY A 224 -9.09 13.15 23.19
CA GLY A 224 -9.40 12.97 21.78
C GLY A 224 -10.90 13.09 21.50
N ARG A 225 -11.74 12.46 22.32
CA ARG A 225 -13.21 12.60 22.23
C ARG A 225 -13.67 14.02 22.54
N LYS A 226 -13.07 14.71 23.52
CA LYS A 226 -13.36 16.12 23.84
C LYS A 226 -13.13 17.00 22.62
N VAL A 227 -11.97 16.86 21.97
CA VAL A 227 -11.59 17.69 20.82
C VAL A 227 -12.49 17.40 19.62
N LEU A 228 -12.73 16.12 19.30
CA LEU A 228 -13.62 15.73 18.20
C LEU A 228 -15.05 16.25 18.37
N ARG A 229 -15.62 16.22 19.58
CA ARG A 229 -16.95 16.81 19.87
C ARG A 229 -16.98 18.31 19.68
N GLY A 230 -15.89 19.00 20.05
CA GLY A 230 -15.74 20.43 19.79
C GLY A 230 -15.72 20.75 18.28
N SER A 231 -15.30 19.80 17.46
CA SER A 231 -15.23 19.92 16.00
C SER A 231 -16.59 19.72 15.30
N THR A 232 -17.48 18.90 15.87
CA THR A 232 -18.76 18.49 15.24
C THR A 232 -19.99 19.24 15.75
N GLY A 233 -19.80 20.34 16.49
CA GLY A 233 -20.94 21.17 16.95
C GLY A 233 -21.87 20.47 17.95
N GLY A 234 -21.36 19.49 18.72
CA GLY A 234 -22.09 18.85 19.81
C GLY A 234 -22.77 17.52 19.49
N GLU A 235 -22.87 17.13 18.21
CA GLU A 235 -23.39 15.81 17.83
C GLU A 235 -22.22 14.85 17.54
N SER A 236 -22.12 13.78 18.34
CA SER A 236 -21.15 12.71 18.14
C SER A 236 -21.63 11.76 17.05
N LYS A 237 -21.80 12.25 15.82
CA LYS A 237 -22.10 11.39 14.67
C LYS A 237 -20.84 10.62 14.30
N SER A 238 -20.94 9.30 14.25
CA SER A 238 -19.88 8.45 13.71
C SER A 238 -19.67 8.84 12.23
N THR A 239 -18.49 9.34 11.90
CA THR A 239 -18.13 9.66 10.51
C THR A 239 -17.67 8.39 9.83
N GLN A 240 -18.52 7.81 8.99
CA GLN A 240 -18.13 6.71 8.13
C GLN A 240 -17.47 7.25 6.87
N TYR A 241 -16.41 6.58 6.41
CA TYR A 241 -15.78 6.88 5.13
C TYR A 241 -16.20 5.83 4.10
N ARG A 242 -16.59 6.29 2.91
CA ARG A 242 -16.84 5.42 1.76
C ARG A 242 -15.80 5.69 0.68
N VAL A 243 -15.37 4.64 0.01
CA VAL A 243 -14.39 4.72 -1.07
C VAL A 243 -15.10 4.40 -2.37
N SER A 244 -15.00 5.31 -3.35
CA SER A 244 -15.61 5.10 -4.65
C SER A 244 -14.71 4.32 -5.59
N ARG A 245 -15.34 3.47 -6.41
CA ARG A 245 -14.64 2.70 -7.45
C ARG A 245 -13.94 3.63 -8.44
N GLY A 246 -14.55 4.78 -8.77
CA GLY A 246 -13.95 5.78 -9.64
C GLY A 246 -12.65 6.37 -9.06
N GLU A 247 -12.65 6.75 -7.78
CA GLU A 247 -11.47 7.29 -7.12
C GLU A 247 -10.36 6.25 -6.96
N VAL A 248 -10.71 4.99 -6.66
CA VAL A 248 -9.72 3.90 -6.63
C VAL A 248 -9.13 3.67 -8.02
N SER A 249 -9.96 3.67 -9.08
CA SER A 249 -9.49 3.53 -10.45
C SER A 249 -8.55 4.67 -10.86
N ASP A 250 -8.86 5.91 -10.48
CA ASP A 250 -7.99 7.07 -10.72
C ASP A 250 -6.63 6.94 -10.00
N LEU A 251 -6.64 6.50 -8.73
CA LEU A 251 -5.41 6.22 -7.99
C LEU A 251 -4.60 5.11 -8.66
N MET A 252 -5.23 3.98 -8.98
CA MET A 252 -4.55 2.86 -9.64
C MET A 252 -3.98 3.27 -10.98
N GLY A 253 -4.72 4.04 -11.78
CA GLY A 253 -4.24 4.58 -13.06
C GLY A 253 -2.94 5.38 -12.91
N LEU A 254 -2.80 6.19 -11.87
CA LEU A 254 -1.53 6.88 -11.57
C LEU A 254 -0.43 5.91 -11.12
N LEU A 255 -0.73 4.98 -10.22
CA LEU A 255 0.25 4.03 -9.69
C LEU A 255 0.81 3.10 -10.77
N LEU A 256 -0.02 2.71 -11.73
CA LEU A 256 0.37 1.87 -12.87
C LEU A 256 1.24 2.61 -13.90
N ARG A 257 1.09 3.94 -14.00
CA ARG A 257 1.89 4.81 -14.88
C ARG A 257 3.20 5.28 -14.24
N MET A 258 3.30 5.22 -12.91
CA MET A 258 4.47 5.69 -12.17
C MET A 258 5.71 4.85 -12.49
N ARG A 259 6.83 5.52 -12.80
CA ARG A 259 8.15 4.93 -13.02
C ARG A 259 9.14 5.48 -12.02
N LEU A 260 9.96 4.60 -11.45
CA LEU A 260 10.99 4.95 -10.46
C LEU A 260 12.37 4.61 -10.99
N GLN A 261 13.26 5.59 -10.95
CA GLN A 261 14.66 5.46 -11.34
C GLN A 261 15.52 4.99 -10.17
N ARG A 262 16.65 4.35 -10.48
CA ARG A 262 17.62 3.92 -9.46
C ARG A 262 18.23 5.08 -8.70
N LYS A 263 18.40 6.21 -9.39
CA LYS A 263 18.91 7.42 -8.77
C LYS A 263 17.97 7.87 -7.66
N LYS A 264 18.54 8.19 -6.50
CA LYS A 264 17.82 8.74 -5.34
C LYS A 264 18.05 10.24 -5.21
N TRP A 265 17.07 10.93 -4.64
CA TRP A 265 17.19 12.30 -4.16
C TRP A 265 17.04 12.32 -2.64
N GLY A 266 18.10 12.77 -1.96
CA GLY A 266 18.24 12.55 -0.53
C GLY A 266 18.59 11.10 -0.21
N ARG A 267 18.24 10.64 1.00
CA ARG A 267 18.61 9.30 1.48
C ARG A 267 17.60 8.20 1.11
N ARG A 268 16.33 8.57 0.88
CA ARG A 268 15.21 7.62 0.82
C ARG A 268 14.43 7.62 -0.49
N PHE A 269 14.40 8.73 -1.21
CA PHE A 269 13.43 8.89 -2.28
C PHE A 269 14.05 8.61 -3.64
N HIS A 270 13.34 7.87 -4.48
CA HIS A 270 13.75 7.66 -5.87
C HIS A 270 13.27 8.80 -6.75
N PHE A 271 14.05 9.13 -7.78
CA PHE A 271 13.54 9.93 -8.88
C PHE A 271 12.47 9.14 -9.63
N GLY A 272 11.52 9.83 -10.25
CA GLY A 272 10.49 9.17 -11.04
C GLY A 272 9.71 10.11 -11.94
N GLY A 273 8.78 9.54 -12.68
CA GLY A 273 7.88 10.23 -13.62
C GLY A 273 6.67 9.34 -13.94
N PHE A 274 5.89 9.75 -14.94
CA PHE A 274 4.72 9.00 -15.40
C PHE A 274 4.79 8.75 -16.89
N ASP A 275 4.47 7.52 -17.28
CA ASP A 275 4.25 7.17 -18.68
C ASP A 275 2.91 7.75 -19.19
N GLU A 276 2.71 7.71 -20.49
CA GLU A 276 1.43 8.08 -21.11
C GLU A 276 0.30 7.14 -20.67
N ALA A 277 -0.93 7.66 -20.65
CA ALA A 277 -2.09 6.82 -20.37
C ALA A 277 -2.38 5.93 -21.58
N ASP A 278 -2.60 4.65 -21.33
CA ASP A 278 -2.93 3.67 -22.35
C ASP A 278 -4.19 2.88 -21.95
N LYS A 279 -4.92 2.38 -22.94
CA LYS A 279 -6.21 1.70 -22.73
C LYS A 279 -6.08 0.41 -21.91
N HIS A 280 -4.95 -0.29 -21.99
CA HIS A 280 -4.74 -1.53 -21.23
C HIS A 280 -4.48 -1.21 -19.76
N GLY A 281 -3.66 -0.18 -19.49
CA GLY A 281 -3.44 0.34 -18.15
C GLY A 281 -4.72 0.86 -17.49
N GLU A 282 -5.56 1.58 -18.23
CA GLU A 282 -6.87 2.06 -17.74
C GLU A 282 -7.82 0.89 -17.43
N ALA A 283 -7.90 -0.12 -18.31
CA ALA A 283 -8.71 -1.30 -18.07
C ALA A 283 -8.23 -2.10 -16.85
N LEU A 284 -6.91 -2.23 -16.66
CA LEU A 284 -6.31 -2.89 -15.50
C LEU A 284 -6.58 -2.13 -14.20
N ALA A 285 -6.46 -0.80 -14.21
CA ALA A 285 -6.83 0.03 -13.07
C ALA A 285 -8.31 -0.13 -12.70
N GLY A 286 -9.20 -0.16 -13.70
CA GLY A 286 -10.63 -0.38 -13.50
C GLY A 286 -10.98 -1.78 -12.99
N ALA A 287 -10.21 -2.80 -13.39
CA ALA A 287 -10.35 -4.18 -12.89
C ALA A 287 -9.92 -4.28 -11.42
N ILE A 288 -8.77 -3.72 -11.05
CA ILE A 288 -8.31 -3.65 -9.65
C ILE A 288 -9.32 -2.90 -8.78
N ALA A 289 -9.81 -1.75 -9.25
CA ALA A 289 -10.81 -0.97 -8.53
C ALA A 289 -12.15 -1.71 -8.37
N GLY A 290 -12.59 -2.41 -9.42
CA GLY A 290 -13.79 -3.26 -9.36
C GLY A 290 -13.65 -4.41 -8.39
N TRP A 291 -12.47 -5.04 -8.31
CA TRP A 291 -12.21 -6.09 -7.34
C TRP A 291 -12.11 -5.57 -5.90
N LEU A 292 -11.50 -4.40 -5.67
CA LEU A 292 -11.37 -3.81 -4.34
C LEU A 292 -12.69 -3.29 -3.75
N VAL A 293 -13.51 -2.63 -4.58
CA VAL A 293 -14.72 -1.91 -4.14
C VAL A 293 -16.00 -2.69 -4.46
N GLY A 294 -15.98 -3.55 -5.47
CA GLY A 294 -17.16 -4.22 -6.00
C GLY A 294 -18.05 -3.24 -6.78
N GLY A 295 -19.06 -2.70 -6.10
CA GLY A 295 -20.09 -1.82 -6.67
C GLY A 295 -19.59 -0.42 -7.04
N GLU A 296 -20.43 0.60 -6.85
CA GLU A 296 -20.02 1.99 -7.05
C GLU A 296 -19.16 2.50 -5.89
N ASP A 297 -19.59 2.25 -4.65
CA ASP A 297 -18.92 2.65 -3.41
C ASP A 297 -18.97 1.55 -2.36
N ALA A 298 -17.88 1.36 -1.61
CA ALA A 298 -17.79 0.45 -0.47
C ALA A 298 -17.43 1.20 0.82
N ALA A 299 -17.74 0.62 1.98
CA ALA A 299 -17.26 1.17 3.23
C ALA A 299 -15.73 1.05 3.28
N SER A 300 -15.04 2.07 3.79
CA SER A 300 -13.58 2.05 3.90
C SER A 300 -13.07 0.86 4.71
N GLU A 301 -13.87 0.43 5.68
CA GLU A 301 -13.64 -0.72 6.56
C GLU A 301 -13.70 -2.05 5.80
N GLU A 302 -14.60 -2.19 4.82
CA GLU A 302 -14.69 -3.38 3.95
C GLU A 302 -13.46 -3.46 3.04
N VAL A 303 -13.09 -2.34 2.41
CA VAL A 303 -11.92 -2.26 1.53
C VAL A 303 -10.61 -2.47 2.31
N TRP A 304 -10.58 -2.04 3.58
CA TRP A 304 -9.40 -2.13 4.43
C TRP A 304 -8.91 -3.56 4.62
N GLY A 305 -9.81 -4.51 4.91
CA GLY A 305 -9.44 -5.91 5.10
C GLY A 305 -8.77 -6.48 3.85
N THR A 306 -9.40 -6.26 2.69
CA THR A 306 -8.87 -6.69 1.38
C THR A 306 -7.48 -6.10 1.10
N VAL A 307 -7.29 -4.80 1.34
CA VAL A 307 -5.98 -4.16 1.11
C VAL A 307 -4.90 -4.75 2.01
N MET A 308 -5.20 -4.98 3.28
CA MET A 308 -4.25 -5.55 4.25
C MET A 308 -3.83 -6.97 3.86
N ASP A 309 -4.76 -7.78 3.35
CA ASP A 309 -4.50 -9.18 3.03
C ASP A 309 -3.87 -9.38 1.64
N ALA A 310 -4.15 -8.47 0.70
CA ALA A 310 -3.86 -8.68 -0.71
C ALA A 310 -2.88 -7.68 -1.34
N LEU A 311 -2.82 -6.44 -0.84
CA LEU A 311 -2.04 -5.35 -1.46
C LEU A 311 -0.98 -4.81 -0.49
N PRO A 312 -0.03 -5.64 -0.02
CA PRO A 312 1.00 -5.29 0.96
C PRO A 312 1.78 -4.02 0.61
N ASN A 313 1.99 -3.74 -0.68
CA ASN A 313 2.82 -2.62 -1.12
C ASN A 313 2.02 -1.36 -1.48
N LEU A 314 0.68 -1.37 -1.36
CA LEU A 314 -0.15 -0.24 -1.77
C LEU A 314 0.24 1.04 -1.02
N LEU A 315 0.47 0.95 0.29
CA LEU A 315 0.86 2.10 1.12
C LEU A 315 2.22 2.67 0.68
N LEU A 316 3.21 1.80 0.42
CA LEU A 316 4.53 2.22 -0.08
C LEU A 316 4.40 2.93 -1.43
N ARG A 317 3.67 2.33 -2.37
CA ARG A 317 3.44 2.88 -3.72
C ARG A 317 2.68 4.22 -3.66
N PHE A 318 1.72 4.35 -2.75
CA PHE A 318 1.01 5.61 -2.49
C PHE A 318 1.96 6.72 -2.03
N HIS A 319 2.87 6.44 -1.11
CA HIS A 319 3.85 7.44 -0.68
C HIS A 319 4.90 7.76 -1.76
N GLN A 320 5.33 6.76 -2.54
CA GLN A 320 6.21 6.97 -3.70
C GLN A 320 5.56 7.88 -4.75
N LEU A 321 4.25 7.75 -4.99
CA LEU A 321 3.50 8.64 -5.87
C LEU A 321 3.64 10.11 -5.44
N TRP A 322 3.46 10.41 -4.15
CA TRP A 322 3.62 11.77 -3.64
C TRP A 322 5.04 12.29 -3.80
N ALA A 323 6.04 11.46 -3.54
CA ALA A 323 7.44 11.84 -3.76
C ALA A 323 7.73 12.16 -5.24
N VAL A 324 7.15 11.40 -6.18
CA VAL A 324 7.27 11.68 -7.61
C VAL A 324 6.57 12.99 -7.98
N LEU A 325 5.36 13.25 -7.48
CA LEU A 325 4.59 14.46 -7.78
C LEU A 325 5.31 15.75 -7.35
N PHE A 326 5.97 15.75 -6.19
CA PHE A 326 6.63 16.92 -5.59
C PHE A 326 8.12 17.08 -5.94
N ARG A 327 8.59 16.32 -6.93
CA ARG A 327 9.94 16.38 -7.47
C ARG A 327 10.30 17.79 -7.98
N LEU A 328 11.58 18.14 -7.98
CA LEU A 328 12.15 19.21 -8.82
C LEU A 328 12.81 18.57 -10.06
N PRO A 329 12.57 19.06 -11.28
CA PRO A 329 13.08 18.41 -12.50
C PRO A 329 14.60 18.28 -12.47
N MET A 330 15.08 17.05 -12.71
CA MET A 330 16.49 16.79 -13.01
C MET A 330 16.79 17.34 -14.41
N PRO A 331 17.95 17.97 -14.65
CA PRO A 331 18.44 18.13 -16.01
C PRO A 331 18.62 16.73 -16.61
N GLU A 332 18.02 16.52 -17.79
CA GLU A 332 18.05 15.26 -18.51
C GLU A 332 19.49 14.77 -18.61
N VAL A 333 19.80 13.66 -17.93
CA VAL A 333 20.95 12.85 -18.30
C VAL A 333 20.40 11.80 -19.23
N GLU A 334 20.81 11.89 -20.48
CA GLU A 334 20.51 10.91 -21.52
C GLU A 334 20.85 9.49 -21.03
N GLY A 335 19.89 8.58 -21.21
CA GLY A 335 20.15 7.17 -21.48
C GLY A 335 20.65 6.29 -20.33
N GLU A 336 19.71 5.72 -19.58
CA GLU A 336 19.69 4.25 -19.44
C GLU A 336 18.33 3.80 -19.97
N GLY A 337 18.23 3.69 -21.29
CA GLY A 337 17.15 2.92 -21.88
C GLY A 337 17.38 1.47 -21.48
N ASP A 338 16.52 0.95 -20.59
CA ASP A 338 16.50 -0.49 -20.34
C ASP A 338 15.97 -1.12 -21.63
N ALA A 339 16.91 -1.52 -22.48
CA ALA A 339 16.65 -2.15 -23.75
C ALA A 339 16.09 -3.55 -23.45
N GLY A 340 14.78 -3.72 -23.59
CA GLY A 340 14.16 -5.05 -23.68
C GLY A 340 13.00 -5.33 -22.74
N GLU A 341 12.16 -4.36 -22.36
CA GLU A 341 10.91 -4.70 -21.69
C GLU A 341 9.92 -5.34 -22.67
N GLU A 342 9.96 -6.67 -22.74
CA GLU A 342 8.98 -7.46 -23.50
C GLU A 342 7.59 -7.50 -22.85
N VAL A 343 7.49 -7.13 -21.56
CA VAL A 343 6.26 -7.10 -20.78
C VAL A 343 5.85 -5.64 -20.56
N SER A 344 4.56 -5.33 -20.71
CA SER A 344 4.07 -3.97 -20.48
C SER A 344 4.38 -3.51 -19.05
N PRO A 345 4.98 -2.32 -18.85
CA PRO A 345 5.34 -1.87 -17.52
C PRO A 345 4.12 -1.54 -16.62
N SER A 346 2.92 -1.35 -17.18
CA SER A 346 1.68 -1.27 -16.38
C SER A 346 1.33 -2.60 -15.71
N ILE A 347 1.67 -3.73 -16.34
CA ILE A 347 1.47 -5.08 -15.78
C ILE A 347 2.41 -5.28 -14.60
N LEU A 348 3.70 -4.96 -14.77
CA LEU A 348 4.69 -5.07 -13.71
C LEU A 348 4.36 -4.15 -12.53
N ALA A 349 3.87 -2.93 -12.81
CA ALA A 349 3.39 -2.03 -11.78
C ALA A 349 2.20 -2.62 -11.00
N ALA A 350 1.25 -3.29 -11.65
CA ALA A 350 0.14 -3.96 -10.98
C ALA A 350 0.62 -5.12 -10.09
N VAL A 351 1.52 -5.97 -10.61
CA VAL A 351 2.12 -7.06 -9.82
C VAL A 351 2.85 -6.53 -8.59
N SER A 352 3.54 -5.39 -8.72
CA SER A 352 4.25 -4.77 -7.59
C SER A 352 3.32 -4.35 -6.43
N LEU A 353 2.00 -4.22 -6.64
CA LEU A 353 1.06 -3.88 -5.57
C LEU A 353 0.81 -5.06 -4.63
N PHE A 354 0.77 -6.28 -5.16
CA PHE A 354 0.38 -7.49 -4.40
C PHE A 354 1.52 -8.49 -4.17
N ALA A 355 2.61 -8.40 -4.94
CA ALA A 355 3.77 -9.27 -4.75
C ALA A 355 4.38 -9.05 -3.35
N PRO A 356 4.38 -10.07 -2.48
CA PRO A 356 4.80 -9.88 -1.10
C PRO A 356 6.34 -9.90 -1.04
N ILE A 357 6.95 -8.84 -0.49
CA ILE A 357 8.42 -8.68 -0.46
C ILE A 357 8.90 -8.63 1.00
N PRO A 358 9.68 -9.63 1.47
CA PRO A 358 10.02 -9.81 2.88
C PRO A 358 10.73 -8.61 3.56
N GLU A 359 11.49 -7.83 2.81
CA GLU A 359 12.38 -6.79 3.38
C GLU A 359 11.66 -5.48 3.74
N LEU A 360 10.41 -5.27 3.29
CA LEU A 360 9.73 -3.98 3.41
C LEU A 360 9.04 -3.74 4.77
N TYR A 361 8.94 -4.76 5.62
CA TYR A 361 8.13 -4.72 6.85
C TYR A 361 8.85 -4.22 8.10
N ASP A 362 10.18 -4.11 8.09
CA ASP A 362 10.90 -3.53 9.22
C ASP A 362 10.96 -2.01 9.08
N PHE A 363 9.81 -1.34 9.30
CA PHE A 363 9.68 0.12 9.19
C PHE A 363 10.62 0.89 10.13
N ALA A 364 11.02 0.27 11.25
CA ALA A 364 11.99 0.84 12.17
C ALA A 364 13.43 0.78 11.61
N GLN A 365 13.79 -0.30 10.91
CA GLN A 365 15.10 -0.47 10.25
C GLN A 365 15.17 0.08 8.82
N ALA A 366 14.03 0.36 8.16
CA ALA A 366 13.94 1.05 6.86
C ALA A 366 14.48 2.50 6.90
N ARG A 367 14.97 2.95 8.07
CA ARG A 367 15.84 4.12 8.22
C ARG A 367 17.20 3.96 7.52
N SER A 368 17.55 2.73 7.12
CA SER A 368 18.73 2.34 6.32
C SER A 368 18.55 2.58 4.81
N ALA A 369 19.66 2.69 4.07
CA ALA A 369 19.77 3.09 2.66
C ALA A 369 19.22 2.07 1.62
N HIS A 370 18.29 1.19 2.00
CA HIS A 370 17.75 0.14 1.13
C HIS A 370 17.02 0.72 -0.09
N ASP A 371 17.15 0.07 -1.24
CA ASP A 371 16.41 0.40 -2.45
C ASP A 371 14.97 -0.08 -2.25
N LEU A 372 14.01 0.84 -2.15
CA LEU A 372 12.60 0.51 -1.91
C LEU A 372 11.82 0.34 -3.22
N ARG A 373 12.54 0.26 -4.36
CA ARG A 373 11.93 -0.05 -5.64
C ARG A 373 11.73 -1.54 -5.74
N ILE A 374 10.58 -1.92 -6.26
CA ILE A 374 10.31 -3.28 -6.70
C ILE A 374 10.69 -3.31 -8.18
N ALA A 375 11.76 -4.02 -8.52
CA ALA A 375 12.22 -4.18 -9.89
C ALA A 375 12.04 -5.63 -10.35
N PHE A 376 11.83 -5.81 -11.65
CA PHE A 376 11.68 -7.13 -12.26
C PHE A 376 12.78 -7.32 -13.30
N ARG A 377 13.50 -8.43 -13.23
CA ARG A 377 14.58 -8.76 -14.16
C ARG A 377 14.27 -10.05 -14.91
N PRO A 378 14.33 -10.07 -16.26
CA PRO A 378 14.14 -11.31 -17.01
C PRO A 378 15.15 -12.39 -16.64
N VAL A 379 14.66 -13.61 -16.42
CA VAL A 379 15.46 -14.82 -16.18
C VAL A 379 15.36 -15.71 -17.42
N GLY A 380 16.38 -15.65 -18.29
CA GLY A 380 16.46 -16.49 -19.49
C GLY A 380 15.67 -15.98 -20.72
N SER A 381 15.42 -16.87 -21.67
CA SER A 381 14.75 -16.57 -22.96
C SER A 381 13.22 -16.69 -22.88
N THR A 382 12.51 -15.88 -23.68
CA THR A 382 11.08 -15.52 -23.51
C THR A 382 10.10 -16.21 -24.47
N SER A 383 10.36 -17.46 -24.87
CA SER A 383 9.44 -18.19 -25.76
C SER A 383 9.32 -19.68 -25.43
N CYS A 384 8.09 -20.12 -25.19
CA CYS A 384 7.64 -21.51 -25.00
C CYS A 384 8.47 -22.28 -23.96
N LEU A 385 8.36 -21.85 -22.70
CA LEU A 385 9.12 -22.43 -21.60
C LEU A 385 8.66 -23.86 -21.34
N THR A 386 9.59 -24.79 -21.54
CA THR A 386 9.43 -26.19 -21.17
C THR A 386 9.46 -26.33 -19.65
N PHE A 387 8.94 -27.43 -19.11
CA PHE A 387 9.05 -27.74 -17.68
C PHE A 387 10.52 -27.60 -17.19
N SER A 388 11.49 -28.06 -18.00
CA SER A 388 12.91 -27.94 -17.65
C SER A 388 13.39 -26.49 -17.61
N ASP A 389 12.86 -25.59 -18.44
CA ASP A 389 13.29 -24.20 -18.47
C ASP A 389 12.78 -23.45 -17.25
N VAL A 390 11.51 -23.67 -16.87
CA VAL A 390 10.94 -23.10 -15.64
C VAL A 390 11.68 -23.62 -14.42
N VAL A 391 11.90 -24.93 -14.30
CA VAL A 391 12.63 -25.50 -13.16
C VAL A 391 14.06 -24.94 -13.06
N LYS A 392 14.80 -24.88 -14.17
CA LYS A 392 16.16 -24.29 -14.17
C LYS A 392 16.19 -22.82 -13.79
N ALA A 393 15.17 -22.04 -14.17
CA ALA A 393 15.05 -20.64 -13.79
C ALA A 393 14.80 -20.49 -12.28
N LEU A 394 14.05 -21.42 -11.68
CA LEU A 394 13.71 -21.40 -10.25
C LEU A 394 14.80 -22.00 -9.35
N GLU A 395 15.61 -22.93 -9.85
CA GLU A 395 16.69 -23.58 -9.08
C GLU A 395 17.88 -22.67 -8.77
N ASN A 396 18.08 -21.59 -9.55
CA ASN A 396 19.33 -20.82 -9.54
C ASN A 396 19.29 -19.49 -8.78
N GLU A 397 18.19 -19.10 -8.13
CA GLU A 397 18.06 -17.73 -7.61
C GLU A 397 17.65 -17.62 -6.14
N GLN A 398 18.34 -16.72 -5.43
CA GLN A 398 18.05 -16.32 -4.03
C GLN A 398 16.81 -15.42 -3.92
N ASN A 399 16.28 -14.95 -5.05
CA ASN A 399 15.21 -13.95 -5.12
C ASN A 399 13.86 -14.59 -5.46
N PRO A 400 12.74 -13.98 -5.03
CA PRO A 400 11.40 -14.38 -5.48
C PRO A 400 11.25 -14.30 -7.00
N GLN A 401 10.42 -15.16 -7.56
CA GLN A 401 10.24 -15.32 -9.01
C GLN A 401 8.78 -15.06 -9.40
N LEU A 402 8.59 -14.41 -10.53
CA LEU A 402 7.31 -14.09 -11.13
C LEU A 402 7.20 -14.79 -12.48
N ILE A 403 6.17 -15.60 -12.63
CA ILE A 403 5.80 -16.25 -13.88
C ILE A 403 4.58 -15.52 -14.44
N LEU A 404 4.68 -15.04 -15.68
CA LEU A 404 3.63 -14.26 -16.32
C LEU A 404 3.34 -14.81 -17.72
N ALA A 405 2.07 -15.08 -18.00
CA ALA A 405 1.58 -15.42 -19.33
C ALA A 405 0.71 -14.28 -19.87
N THR A 406 1.01 -13.84 -21.09
CA THR A 406 0.30 -12.76 -21.79
C THR A 406 -0.10 -13.22 -23.19
N ASN A 407 -1.22 -12.72 -23.74
CA ASN A 407 -1.58 -12.95 -25.14
C ASN A 407 -1.09 -11.81 -26.04
N ALA A 408 -0.81 -12.13 -27.31
CA ALA A 408 -0.61 -11.10 -28.33
C ALA A 408 -1.96 -10.39 -28.57
N THR A 409 -2.10 -9.16 -28.09
CA THR A 409 -3.32 -8.36 -28.26
C THR A 409 -3.53 -8.02 -29.73
N SER A 410 -4.54 -8.63 -30.36
CA SER A 410 -5.05 -8.18 -31.65
C SER A 410 -5.97 -6.96 -31.46
N PRO A 411 -6.11 -6.06 -32.45
CA PRO A 411 -6.97 -4.89 -32.32
C PRO A 411 -8.42 -5.32 -32.02
N GLY A 412 -8.90 -5.06 -30.79
CA GLY A 412 -10.26 -5.37 -30.34
C GLY A 412 -10.42 -6.60 -29.45
N SER A 413 -9.35 -7.35 -29.16
CA SER A 413 -9.37 -8.41 -28.15
C SER A 413 -8.92 -7.87 -26.78
N SER A 414 -9.59 -8.29 -25.70
CA SER A 414 -9.16 -7.99 -24.33
C SER A 414 -7.85 -8.72 -24.03
N ALA A 415 -6.88 -8.01 -23.47
CA ALA A 415 -5.66 -8.63 -22.97
C ALA A 415 -6.01 -9.65 -21.88
N MET A 416 -5.41 -10.84 -21.99
CA MET A 416 -5.54 -11.91 -21.01
C MET A 416 -4.19 -12.09 -20.35
N ILE A 417 -4.16 -11.93 -19.03
CA ILE A 417 -2.93 -11.92 -18.27
C ILE A 417 -3.14 -12.74 -17.00
N VAL A 418 -2.42 -13.84 -16.89
CA VAL A 418 -2.42 -14.73 -15.75
C VAL A 418 -0.98 -15.01 -15.32
N GLY A 419 -0.80 -15.42 -14.07
CA GLY A 419 0.54 -15.75 -13.60
C GLY A 419 0.60 -16.36 -12.22
N ALA A 420 1.83 -16.60 -11.80
CA ALA A 420 2.17 -17.13 -10.49
C ALA A 420 3.31 -16.31 -9.87
N PHE A 421 3.22 -16.04 -8.57
CA PHE A 421 4.31 -15.50 -7.78
C PHE A 421 4.85 -16.60 -6.88
N ILE A 422 6.16 -16.83 -6.97
CA ILE A 422 6.85 -17.87 -6.24
C ILE A 422 7.84 -17.19 -5.29
N PRO A 423 7.67 -17.32 -3.96
CA PRO A 423 8.57 -16.71 -2.98
C PRO A 423 9.97 -17.35 -3.03
N SER A 424 10.98 -16.65 -2.51
CA SER A 424 12.31 -17.23 -2.32
C SER A 424 12.28 -18.33 -1.25
N SER A 425 13.13 -19.35 -1.40
CA SER A 425 13.21 -20.43 -0.42
C SER A 425 13.66 -19.88 0.95
N PRO A 426 12.92 -20.14 2.04
CA PRO A 426 13.35 -19.69 3.36
C PRO A 426 14.67 -20.36 3.70
N SER A 427 15.73 -19.57 3.92
CA SER A 427 16.96 -20.11 4.49
C SER A 427 16.61 -20.70 5.87
N ALA A 428 17.06 -21.92 6.14
CA ALA A 428 16.64 -22.76 7.27
C ALA A 428 17.00 -22.24 8.69
N MET A 429 17.18 -20.93 8.87
CA MET A 429 17.77 -20.32 10.08
C MET A 429 16.95 -19.20 10.74
N ASP A 430 15.85 -18.70 10.18
CA ASP A 430 15.13 -17.56 10.80
C ASP A 430 13.78 -17.87 11.43
N ASN A 431 13.51 -17.15 12.53
CA ASN A 431 12.70 -17.56 13.67
C ASN A 431 11.18 -17.68 13.44
N ILE A 432 10.61 -18.66 14.16
CA ILE A 432 9.23 -19.21 14.17
C ILE A 432 8.08 -18.20 14.46
N ASN A 433 8.31 -16.89 14.62
CA ASN A 433 7.28 -15.98 15.15
C ASN A 433 6.98 -14.70 14.33
N ARG A 434 7.44 -14.56 13.09
CA ARG A 434 7.01 -13.44 12.22
C ARG A 434 5.87 -13.91 11.31
N ARG A 435 4.73 -13.21 11.35
CA ARG A 435 3.61 -13.47 10.43
C ARG A 435 4.10 -13.38 8.99
N THR A 436 3.76 -14.42 8.24
CA THR A 436 4.13 -14.82 6.88
C THR A 436 3.62 -13.87 5.79
N ILE A 437 4.06 -12.61 5.77
CA ILE A 437 3.83 -11.72 4.62
C ILE A 437 5.13 -11.67 3.81
N GLY A 438 5.17 -12.38 2.68
CA GLY A 438 6.40 -12.54 1.88
C GLY A 438 6.65 -13.99 1.44
N GLU A 439 6.00 -14.95 2.08
CA GLU A 439 6.39 -16.36 2.03
C GLU A 439 5.35 -17.26 1.34
N THR A 440 4.26 -16.69 0.83
CA THR A 440 3.17 -17.46 0.24
C THR A 440 3.19 -17.37 -1.27
N HIS A 441 3.08 -18.52 -1.92
CA HIS A 441 2.84 -18.62 -3.35
C HIS A 441 1.48 -18.00 -3.72
N LEU A 442 1.43 -17.26 -4.81
CA LEU A 442 0.20 -16.67 -5.33
C LEU A 442 -0.08 -17.15 -6.75
N LEU A 443 -1.35 -17.40 -7.05
CA LEU A 443 -1.86 -17.47 -8.42
C LEU A 443 -2.72 -16.24 -8.67
N PHE A 444 -2.66 -15.67 -9.87
CA PHE A 444 -3.42 -14.46 -10.15
C PHE A 444 -3.87 -14.35 -11.60
N GLN A 445 -4.94 -13.59 -11.77
CA GLN A 445 -5.42 -13.06 -13.04
C GLN A 445 -5.43 -11.54 -12.91
N LEU A 446 -4.85 -10.83 -13.89
CA LEU A 446 -4.88 -9.37 -13.92
C LEU A 446 -5.97 -8.82 -14.83
N GLN A 447 -6.23 -9.52 -15.94
CA GLN A 447 -7.22 -9.16 -16.93
C GLN A 447 -7.89 -10.40 -17.55
N PRO A 448 -9.15 -10.29 -18.03
CA PRO A 448 -10.02 -9.11 -17.96
C PRO A 448 -10.54 -8.79 -16.55
N GLU A 449 -10.50 -9.76 -15.65
CA GLU A 449 -10.83 -9.59 -14.24
C GLU A 449 -9.58 -9.66 -13.37
N PHE A 450 -9.62 -8.99 -12.23
CA PHE A 450 -8.55 -9.04 -11.25
C PHE A 450 -8.88 -10.06 -10.17
N ARG A 451 -8.05 -11.09 -10.02
CA ARG A 451 -8.22 -12.18 -9.05
C ARG A 451 -6.87 -12.53 -8.44
N ILE A 452 -6.84 -12.74 -7.13
CA ILE A 452 -5.67 -13.23 -6.40
C ILE A 452 -6.10 -14.46 -5.60
N LEU A 453 -5.36 -15.55 -5.75
CA LEU A 453 -5.46 -16.75 -4.95
C LEU A 453 -4.17 -16.94 -4.17
N LYS A 454 -4.29 -17.13 -2.85
CA LYS A 454 -3.18 -17.28 -1.93
C LYS A 454 -3.04 -18.72 -1.47
N TRP A 455 -1.83 -19.24 -1.51
CA TRP A 455 -1.51 -20.57 -0.99
C TRP A 455 -1.56 -20.59 0.54
N THR A 456 -2.28 -21.55 1.10
CA THR A 456 -2.52 -21.66 2.56
C THR A 456 -1.44 -22.44 3.31
N ASN A 457 -0.53 -23.16 2.62
CA ASN A 457 0.50 -23.99 3.24
C ASN A 457 1.94 -23.49 2.94
N PRO A 458 2.50 -22.57 3.73
CA PRO A 458 3.80 -21.94 3.43
C PRO A 458 5.01 -22.89 3.50
N HIS A 459 4.84 -24.14 3.96
CA HIS A 459 5.96 -25.08 4.16
C HIS A 459 6.17 -26.08 3.02
N SER A 460 5.37 -26.02 1.94
CA SER A 460 5.57 -26.89 0.77
C SER A 460 6.79 -26.48 -0.05
N LEU A 461 7.68 -27.43 -0.34
CA LEU A 461 8.87 -27.18 -1.17
C LEU A 461 8.46 -26.69 -2.56
N LEU A 462 9.20 -25.73 -3.11
CA LEU A 462 8.95 -25.11 -4.42
C LEU A 462 8.89 -26.13 -5.57
N THR A 463 9.70 -27.20 -5.49
CA THR A 463 9.67 -28.33 -6.44
C THR A 463 8.43 -29.22 -6.33
N SER A 464 7.70 -29.18 -5.21
CA SER A 464 6.44 -29.90 -5.07
C SER A 464 5.24 -29.20 -5.72
N LEU A 465 5.40 -27.91 -6.05
CA LEU A 465 4.36 -27.09 -6.68
C LEU A 465 4.39 -27.14 -8.20
N ILE A 466 5.44 -27.68 -8.83
CA ILE A 466 5.51 -27.81 -10.28
C ILE A 466 5.57 -29.29 -10.63
N ASN A 467 4.54 -29.78 -11.32
CA ASN A 467 4.37 -31.21 -11.58
C ASN A 467 4.11 -31.46 -13.07
N SER A 468 4.72 -32.51 -13.61
CA SER A 468 4.39 -33.03 -14.93
C SER A 468 3.09 -33.83 -14.89
N THR A 469 2.40 -33.93 -16.02
CA THR A 469 1.13 -34.67 -16.19
C THR A 469 1.23 -36.18 -15.97
N ASP A 470 2.45 -36.75 -15.96
CA ASP A 470 2.66 -38.19 -15.79
C ASP A 470 2.83 -38.53 -14.30
N GLU A 471 1.78 -39.07 -13.69
CA GLU A 471 1.81 -39.66 -12.34
C GLU A 471 2.79 -40.85 -12.29
N THR A 472 4.02 -40.65 -11.83
CA THR A 472 4.85 -41.75 -11.27
C THR A 472 5.99 -41.30 -10.37
N GLY A 473 5.72 -40.44 -9.38
CA GLY A 473 6.61 -40.20 -8.23
C GLY A 473 8.00 -39.61 -8.53
N PRO A 474 8.78 -39.24 -7.50
CA PRO A 474 10.10 -38.67 -7.67
C PRO A 474 11.11 -39.81 -7.88
N ALA A 475 11.22 -40.31 -9.11
CA ALA A 475 12.32 -41.19 -9.50
C ALA A 475 13.15 -40.48 -10.57
N GLU A 476 14.36 -40.10 -10.15
CA GLU A 476 15.56 -39.80 -10.95
C GLU A 476 15.32 -39.38 -12.41
N VAL A 477 15.40 -38.06 -12.66
CA VAL A 477 15.52 -37.51 -14.02
C VAL A 477 16.88 -37.94 -14.60
N GLU A 478 16.92 -39.10 -15.23
CA GLU A 478 18.02 -39.47 -16.11
C GLU A 478 18.00 -38.55 -17.34
N THR A 479 19.10 -37.84 -17.49
CA THR A 479 19.46 -37.00 -18.63
C THR A 479 19.59 -37.82 -19.91
N THR A 480 18.50 -38.08 -20.64
CA THR A 480 18.52 -38.30 -22.10
C THR A 480 17.11 -38.39 -22.69
N SER A 481 16.63 -37.33 -23.34
CA SER A 481 15.93 -37.35 -24.64
C SER A 481 15.22 -36.02 -24.88
N ALA A 482 15.42 -35.42 -26.05
CA ALA A 482 14.82 -34.16 -26.48
C ALA A 482 13.28 -34.18 -26.56
N GLU A 483 12.65 -35.36 -26.46
CA GLU A 483 11.19 -35.54 -26.52
C GLU A 483 10.45 -35.21 -25.20
N VAL A 484 11.15 -35.11 -24.06
CA VAL A 484 10.53 -34.70 -22.76
C VAL A 484 10.21 -33.20 -22.73
N SER A 485 10.72 -32.43 -23.70
CA SER A 485 10.72 -30.97 -23.65
C SER A 485 9.37 -30.28 -23.83
N LYS A 486 8.35 -30.89 -24.45
CA LYS A 486 7.08 -30.18 -24.75
C LYS A 486 5.85 -30.70 -24.02
N LYS A 487 6.01 -31.56 -23.01
CA LYS A 487 4.87 -32.11 -22.27
C LYS A 487 4.16 -31.02 -21.44
N PRO A 488 2.82 -31.06 -21.32
CA PRO A 488 2.09 -30.17 -20.44
C PRO A 488 2.45 -30.38 -18.96
N TYR A 489 2.44 -29.30 -18.20
CA TYR A 489 2.76 -29.30 -16.77
C TYR A 489 1.86 -28.33 -16.00
N TYR A 490 1.86 -28.44 -14.67
CA TYR A 490 1.07 -27.58 -13.80
C TYR A 490 1.94 -26.86 -12.78
N ILE A 491 1.54 -25.65 -12.40
CA ILE A 491 2.03 -24.89 -11.25
C ILE A 491 0.87 -24.74 -10.26
N GLY A 492 1.02 -25.29 -9.06
CA GLY A 492 -0.01 -25.36 -8.03
C GLY A 492 -0.21 -26.77 -7.48
N GLU A 493 -1.35 -27.00 -6.84
CA GLU A 493 -1.63 -28.28 -6.17
C GLU A 493 -2.06 -29.37 -7.16
N MET A 494 -1.59 -30.60 -6.91
CA MET A 494 -1.96 -31.80 -7.65
C MET A 494 -3.34 -32.28 -7.20
N GLY A 495 -4.38 -31.86 -7.89
CA GLY A 495 -5.74 -32.32 -7.68
C GLY A 495 -6.71 -31.68 -8.68
N LYS A 496 -7.74 -32.41 -9.11
CA LYS A 496 -8.75 -31.87 -10.03
C LYS A 496 -9.62 -30.75 -9.44
N GLN A 497 -9.51 -30.52 -8.13
CA GLN A 497 -10.37 -29.63 -7.34
C GLN A 497 -9.63 -28.43 -6.73
N SER A 498 -8.39 -28.15 -7.15
CA SER A 498 -7.60 -27.04 -6.62
C SER A 498 -7.13 -26.10 -7.72
N ALA A 499 -6.93 -24.83 -7.36
CA ALA A 499 -6.49 -23.82 -8.31
C ALA A 499 -5.06 -24.10 -8.80
N ARG A 500 -4.85 -23.94 -10.11
CA ARG A 500 -3.58 -24.28 -10.76
C ARG A 500 -3.41 -23.55 -12.08
N LEU A 501 -2.16 -23.32 -12.45
CA LEU A 501 -1.76 -22.85 -13.76
C LEU A 501 -1.32 -24.04 -14.61
N HIS A 502 -2.08 -24.40 -15.64
CA HIS A 502 -1.71 -25.41 -16.62
C HIS A 502 -0.97 -24.76 -17.78
N VAL A 503 0.19 -25.31 -18.15
CA VAL A 503 0.97 -24.84 -19.28
C VAL A 503 1.08 -25.97 -20.29
N ASP A 504 0.65 -25.71 -21.51
CA ASP A 504 0.84 -26.58 -22.66
C ASP A 504 1.83 -25.91 -23.64
N PRO A 505 3.11 -26.29 -23.60
CA PRO A 505 4.11 -25.73 -24.52
C PRO A 505 3.79 -26.03 -25.99
N GLU A 506 3.21 -27.19 -26.30
CA GLU A 506 2.92 -27.60 -27.67
C GLU A 506 1.78 -26.77 -28.27
N ALA A 507 0.70 -26.59 -27.52
CA ALA A 507 -0.41 -25.73 -27.91
C ALA A 507 -0.08 -24.22 -27.74
N SER A 508 1.01 -23.89 -27.06
CA SER A 508 1.33 -22.52 -26.64
C SER A 508 0.20 -21.88 -25.83
N THR A 509 -0.41 -22.65 -24.93
CA THR A 509 -1.55 -22.20 -24.11
C THR A 509 -1.18 -22.24 -22.63
N VAL A 510 -1.69 -21.25 -21.88
CA VAL A 510 -1.59 -21.22 -20.43
C VAL A 510 -2.97 -21.00 -19.86
N THR A 511 -3.46 -21.94 -19.05
CA THR A 511 -4.81 -21.89 -18.48
C THR A 511 -4.75 -21.83 -16.96
N LEU A 512 -5.32 -20.77 -16.39
CA LEU A 512 -5.55 -20.67 -14.95
C LEU A 512 -6.91 -21.29 -14.63
N TYR A 513 -6.90 -22.32 -13.79
CA TYR A 513 -8.09 -22.94 -13.23
C TYR A 513 -8.32 -22.43 -11.82
N GLY A 514 -9.55 -22.03 -11.51
CA GLY A 514 -10.01 -21.76 -10.15
C GLY A 514 -11.14 -22.71 -9.79
N SER A 515 -11.01 -23.38 -8.65
CA SER A 515 -12.04 -24.25 -8.07
C SER A 515 -12.14 -23.95 -6.57
N ILE A 516 -13.36 -23.80 -6.04
CA ILE A 516 -13.61 -23.58 -4.60
C ILE A 516 -13.95 -24.94 -4.00
N CYS A 517 -13.01 -25.52 -3.26
CA CYS A 517 -13.28 -26.74 -2.51
C CYS A 517 -13.87 -26.35 -1.14
N GLU A 518 -15.21 -26.30 -1.02
CA GLU A 518 -15.88 -26.00 0.26
C GLU A 518 -15.66 -27.09 1.32
N GLU A 519 -15.28 -28.30 0.93
CA GLU A 519 -15.11 -29.43 1.83
C GLU A 519 -13.79 -30.19 1.56
N SER A 520 -12.72 -29.86 2.28
CA SER A 520 -11.91 -30.81 3.07
C SER A 520 -10.53 -30.26 3.45
N SER A 521 -10.23 -30.35 4.75
CA SER A 521 -8.91 -30.40 5.38
C SER A 521 -7.68 -29.79 4.65
N ALA A 522 -7.39 -28.53 4.99
CA ALA A 522 -6.07 -28.01 5.39
C ALA A 522 -4.93 -27.81 4.36
N ALA A 523 -5.11 -27.98 3.06
CA ALA A 523 -4.11 -27.54 2.07
C ALA A 523 -4.79 -27.07 0.78
N GLY A 524 -4.38 -25.92 0.23
CA GLY A 524 -4.95 -25.40 -1.02
C GLY A 524 -4.80 -23.89 -1.22
N TYR A 525 -5.33 -23.41 -2.35
CA TYR A 525 -5.45 -21.97 -2.63
C TYR A 525 -6.78 -21.41 -2.12
N THR A 526 -6.73 -20.24 -1.50
CA THR A 526 -7.93 -19.49 -1.09
C THR A 526 -8.00 -18.14 -1.79
N TYR A 527 -9.20 -17.69 -2.13
CA TYR A 527 -9.39 -16.32 -2.62
C TYR A 527 -9.05 -15.32 -1.53
N VAL A 528 -8.45 -14.21 -1.93
CA VAL A 528 -8.17 -13.10 -1.00
C VAL A 528 -9.40 -12.19 -0.82
N THR A 529 -10.51 -12.44 -1.55
CA THR A 529 -11.77 -11.67 -1.44
C THR A 529 -13.01 -12.53 -1.61
N SER A 530 -14.10 -12.15 -0.93
CA SER A 530 -15.43 -12.78 -0.93
C SER A 530 -16.49 -12.05 -1.77
N HIS A 531 -16.12 -11.05 -2.58
CA HIS A 531 -17.07 -10.29 -3.39
C HIS A 531 -17.20 -10.84 -4.81
N GLY A 532 -17.78 -12.03 -4.94
CA GLY A 532 -18.15 -12.63 -6.24
C GLY A 532 -18.73 -14.03 -6.03
N ASN A 533 -19.80 -14.36 -6.77
CA ASN A 533 -20.54 -15.63 -6.69
C ASN A 533 -19.60 -16.81 -6.41
N GLU A 534 -19.69 -17.33 -5.19
CA GLU A 534 -18.79 -18.32 -4.60
C GLU A 534 -19.05 -19.75 -5.12
N ASP A 535 -19.74 -19.92 -6.25
CA ASP A 535 -20.39 -21.18 -6.61
C ASP A 535 -19.93 -21.83 -7.94
N GLU A 536 -19.01 -21.24 -8.73
CA GLU A 536 -18.64 -21.82 -10.03
C GLU A 536 -17.13 -21.98 -10.24
N ASP A 537 -16.73 -23.22 -10.58
CA ASP A 537 -15.45 -23.52 -11.22
C ASP A 537 -15.27 -22.65 -12.46
N TRP A 538 -14.09 -22.06 -12.62
CA TRP A 538 -13.79 -21.23 -13.78
C TRP A 538 -12.41 -21.53 -14.36
N GLU A 539 -12.27 -21.23 -15.64
CA GLU A 539 -11.01 -21.31 -16.37
C GLU A 539 -10.76 -20.03 -17.17
N VAL A 540 -9.50 -19.61 -17.22
CA VAL A 540 -9.04 -18.50 -18.05
C VAL A 540 -7.83 -18.97 -18.84
N ALA A 541 -7.98 -19.12 -20.15
CA ALA A 541 -6.93 -19.55 -21.06
C ALA A 541 -6.32 -18.36 -21.80
N VAL A 542 -5.00 -18.31 -21.85
CA VAL A 542 -4.22 -17.34 -22.63
C VAL A 542 -3.71 -18.03 -23.88
N GLU A 543 -4.23 -17.65 -25.04
CA GLU A 543 -3.91 -18.29 -26.32
C GLU A 543 -3.80 -17.27 -27.48
N PRO A 544 -2.71 -17.29 -28.28
CA PRO A 544 -1.42 -17.92 -27.98
C PRO A 544 -0.72 -17.17 -26.84
N SER A 545 -0.13 -17.92 -25.91
CA SER A 545 0.58 -17.37 -24.76
C SER A 545 2.03 -17.03 -25.08
N LYS A 546 2.48 -15.90 -24.54
CA LYS A 546 3.87 -15.54 -24.36
C LYS A 546 4.18 -15.56 -22.87
N MET A 547 5.13 -16.40 -22.49
CA MET A 547 5.46 -16.67 -21.09
C MET A 547 6.79 -16.01 -20.71
N HIS A 548 6.81 -15.38 -19.54
CA HIS A 548 7.95 -14.65 -19.00
C HIS A 548 8.25 -15.15 -17.58
N VAL A 549 9.53 -15.35 -17.28
CA VAL A 549 10.01 -15.59 -15.91
C VAL A 549 10.87 -14.40 -15.50
N LEU A 550 10.51 -13.76 -14.40
CA LEU A 550 11.11 -12.54 -13.92
C LEU A 550 11.54 -12.70 -12.45
N SER A 551 12.78 -12.35 -12.14
CA SER A 551 13.31 -12.23 -10.78
C SER A 551 12.85 -10.91 -10.17
N VAL A 552 12.37 -10.93 -8.92
CA VAL A 552 11.95 -9.74 -8.18
C VAL A 552 13.11 -9.26 -7.31
N VAL A 553 13.56 -8.02 -7.53
CA VAL A 553 14.79 -7.44 -6.95
C VAL A 553 14.53 -6.09 -6.32
#